data_AF-A0A423S091-F1
#
_entry.id   AF-A0A423S091-F1
#
_cell.length_a   1.000
_cell.length_b   1.000
_cell.length_c   1.000
_cell.angle_alpha   90.00
_cell.angle_beta   90.00
_cell.angle_gamma   90.00
#
_symmetry.space_group_name_H-M   'P 1'
#
loop_
_entity.id
_entity.type
_entity.pdbx_description
1 polymer ?
#
loop_
_entity_poly.entity_id
_entity_poly.type
_entity_poly.pdbx_seq_one_letter_code
_entity_poly.pdbx_strand_id
1 'polypeptide(L)'
;MKLVLQPDDRLAVRRHSLNSFINKLDALAGVEGAVLLTASVLNETNRGAGRLQERIKAIDERPQWRYQLIERRLGVFDALVGRVFYGWTFPKAGGFWNPYVPGLIAWRKSDNMPDLNKIKARCPAINEFDSLKG
;
A
#
# COMPACT_ATOMS: atom_id res chain seq x y z
N MET A 1 -24.30 2.78 1.72
CA MET A 1 -23.91 3.28 0.40
C MET A 1 -22.69 2.48 -0.06
N LYS A 2 -22.87 1.52 -0.98
CA LYS A 2 -21.78 0.69 -1.49
C LYS A 2 -21.17 1.44 -2.68
N LEU A 3 -19.92 1.88 -2.59
CA LEU A 3 -19.19 2.49 -3.71
C LEU A 3 -18.84 1.38 -4.72
N VAL A 4 -19.85 0.87 -5.42
CA VAL A 4 -19.64 0.03 -6.60
C VAL A 4 -19.36 0.99 -7.75
N LEU A 5 -18.13 1.50 -7.80
CA LEU A 5 -17.66 2.31 -8.92
C LEU A 5 -17.75 1.47 -10.20
N GLN A 6 -18.25 2.04 -11.30
CA GLN A 6 -18.25 1.41 -12.61
C GLN A 6 -16.81 1.09 -13.05
N PRO A 7 -16.57 0.16 -13.98
CA PRO A 7 -15.21 -0.20 -14.42
C PRO A 7 -14.35 1.01 -14.80
N ASP A 8 -14.90 1.99 -15.52
CA ASP A 8 -14.19 3.19 -15.94
C ASP A 8 -13.84 4.11 -14.77
N ASP A 9 -14.76 4.27 -13.81
CA ASP A 9 -14.52 5.01 -12.57
C ASP A 9 -13.40 4.37 -11.73
N ARG A 10 -13.31 3.03 -11.72
CA ARG A 10 -12.22 2.32 -11.03
C ARG A 10 -10.87 2.59 -11.69
N LEU A 11 -10.82 2.66 -13.02
CA LEU A 11 -9.61 3.00 -13.76
C LEU A 11 -9.20 4.45 -13.50
N ALA A 12 -10.15 5.39 -13.50
CA ALA A 12 -9.90 6.79 -13.17
C ALA A 12 -9.34 6.94 -11.75
N VAL A 13 -9.98 6.31 -10.75
CA VAL A 13 -9.49 6.32 -9.36
C VAL A 13 -8.12 5.68 -9.22
N ARG A 14 -7.83 4.60 -9.97
CA ARG A 14 -6.49 3.98 -9.98
C ARG A 14 -5.44 4.95 -10.53
N ARG A 15 -5.71 5.60 -11.67
CA ARG A 15 -4.81 6.59 -12.26
C ARG A 15 -4.57 7.78 -11.32
N HIS A 16 -5.62 8.35 -10.74
CA HIS A 16 -5.49 9.44 -9.77
C HIS A 16 -4.70 9.01 -8.53
N SER A 17 -4.91 7.79 -8.03
CA SER A 17 -4.15 7.24 -6.91
C SER A 17 -2.66 7.09 -7.25
N LEU A 18 -2.32 6.68 -8.47
CA LEU A 18 -0.92 6.55 -8.91
C LEU A 18 -0.27 7.92 -9.10
N ASN A 19 -0.95 8.85 -9.77
CA ASN A 19 -0.45 10.21 -9.97
C ASN A 19 -0.23 10.94 -8.63
N SER A 20 -1.15 10.75 -7.67
CA SER A 20 -0.99 11.31 -6.33
C SER A 20 0.21 10.73 -5.59
N PHE A 21 0.52 9.44 -5.82
CA PHE A 21 1.70 8.80 -5.24
C PHE A 21 2.99 9.35 -5.86
N ILE A 22 3.02 9.46 -7.18
CA ILE A 22 4.13 10.06 -7.95
C ILE A 22 4.40 11.50 -7.49
N ASN A 23 3.36 12.34 -7.46
CA ASN A 23 3.51 13.74 -7.05
C ASN A 23 4.03 13.87 -5.61
N LYS A 24 3.64 12.96 -4.71
CA LYS A 24 4.18 12.92 -3.35
C LYS A 24 5.64 12.47 -3.30
N LEU A 25 6.05 11.50 -4.11
CA LEU A 25 7.47 11.13 -4.23
C LEU A 25 8.31 12.31 -4.68
N ASP A 26 7.84 13.05 -5.68
CA ASP A 26 8.57 14.19 -6.22
C ASP A 26 8.63 15.35 -5.21
N ALA A 27 7.50 15.67 -4.57
CA ALA A 27 7.42 16.72 -3.55
C ALA A 27 8.29 16.41 -2.31
N LEU A 28 8.39 15.13 -1.92
CA LEU A 28 9.14 14.72 -0.74
C LEU A 28 10.62 14.41 -1.02
N ALA A 29 11.08 14.50 -2.28
CA ALA A 29 12.46 14.18 -2.63
C ALA A 29 13.48 15.06 -1.88
N GLY A 30 13.13 16.33 -1.63
CA GLY A 30 13.96 17.27 -0.88
C GLY A 30 13.81 17.20 0.64
N VAL A 31 12.88 16.41 1.18
CA VAL A 31 12.54 16.40 2.60
C VAL A 31 13.25 15.26 3.32
N GLU A 32 14.06 15.59 4.32
CA GLU A 32 14.79 14.60 5.11
C GLU A 32 13.91 13.79 6.05
N GLY A 33 14.14 12.47 6.07
CA GLY A 33 13.38 11.54 6.89
C GLY A 33 11.96 11.29 6.37
N ALA A 34 11.63 11.74 5.15
CA ALA A 34 10.33 11.52 4.55
C ALA A 34 10.13 10.04 4.20
N VAL A 35 8.99 9.49 4.65
CA VAL A 35 8.61 8.09 4.41
C VAL A 35 7.25 8.05 3.75
N LEU A 36 7.18 7.37 2.62
CA LEU A 36 5.95 7.13 1.89
C LEU A 36 5.46 5.71 2.11
N LEU A 37 4.25 5.59 2.65
CA LEU A 37 3.61 4.33 2.99
C LEU A 37 2.35 4.12 2.14
N THR A 38 2.26 2.96 1.49
CA THR A 38 1.19 2.66 0.53
C THR A 38 0.27 1.51 0.96
N ALA A 39 0.55 0.91 2.12
CA ALA A 39 -0.29 -0.12 2.74
C ALA A 39 -1.58 0.52 3.29
N SER A 40 -2.68 0.40 2.54
CA SER A 40 -3.96 1.04 2.87
C SER A 40 -5.14 0.06 2.80
N VAL A 41 -6.27 0.47 3.35
CA VAL A 41 -7.58 -0.21 3.30
C VAL A 41 -8.05 -0.52 1.86
N LEU A 42 -7.48 0.16 0.86
CA LEU A 42 -7.77 -0.11 -0.56
C LEU A 42 -7.04 -1.33 -1.12
N ASN A 43 -6.04 -1.86 -0.39
CA ASN A 43 -5.32 -3.07 -0.73
C ASN A 43 -6.06 -4.24 -0.04
N GLU A 44 -7.19 -4.64 -0.63
CA GLU A 44 -7.87 -5.86 -0.23
C GLU A 44 -6.89 -7.03 -0.32
N THR A 45 -6.91 -7.95 0.66
CA THR A 45 -5.90 -9.02 0.80
C THR A 45 -5.79 -9.93 -0.43
N ASN A 46 -6.83 -9.96 -1.28
CA ASN A 46 -6.89 -10.71 -2.54
C ASN A 46 -6.81 -9.82 -3.82
N ARG A 47 -6.70 -8.49 -3.72
CA ARG A 47 -6.64 -7.61 -4.91
C ARG A 47 -5.20 -7.39 -5.38
N GLY A 48 -4.88 -8.10 -6.46
CA GLY A 48 -4.05 -7.66 -7.59
C GLY A 48 -2.75 -6.91 -7.27
N ALA A 49 -1.68 -7.70 -7.14
CA ALA A 49 -0.29 -7.43 -7.50
C ALA A 49 0.00 -6.17 -8.35
N GLY A 50 -0.78 -5.94 -9.42
CA GLY A 50 -0.51 -4.89 -10.41
C GLY A 50 -0.48 -3.45 -9.88
N ARG A 51 -1.27 -3.10 -8.84
CA ARG A 51 -1.21 -1.74 -8.25
C ARG A 51 0.10 -1.50 -7.51
N LEU A 52 0.69 -2.55 -6.96
CA LEU A 52 1.97 -2.47 -6.26
C LEU A 52 3.11 -2.39 -7.27
N GLN A 53 3.04 -3.16 -8.36
CA GLN A 53 3.98 -3.08 -9.49
C GLN A 53 4.05 -1.68 -10.11
N GLU A 54 2.91 -1.01 -10.35
CA GLU A 54 2.91 0.37 -10.87
C GLU A 54 3.67 1.34 -9.94
N ARG A 55 3.54 1.15 -8.62
CA ARG A 55 4.23 1.99 -7.62
C ARG A 55 5.72 1.65 -7.53
N ILE A 56 6.08 0.36 -7.61
CA ILE A 56 7.47 -0.10 -7.69
C ILE A 56 8.13 0.54 -8.90
N LYS A 57 7.54 0.41 -10.09
CA LYS A 57 8.04 1.01 -11.32
C LYS A 57 8.24 2.52 -11.19
N ALA A 58 7.28 3.23 -10.61
CA ALA A 58 7.39 4.66 -10.38
C ALA A 58 8.57 5.03 -9.45
N ILE A 59 8.93 4.17 -8.50
CA ILE A 59 10.09 4.38 -7.63
C ILE A 59 11.39 4.04 -8.36
N ASP A 60 11.42 2.96 -9.13
CA ASP A 60 12.59 2.54 -9.91
C ASP A 60 13.00 3.61 -10.94
N GLU A 61 12.02 4.34 -11.49
CA GLU A 61 12.25 5.51 -12.36
C GLU A 61 12.90 6.71 -11.62
N ARG A 62 13.05 6.66 -10.29
CA ARG A 62 13.60 7.75 -9.46
C ARG A 62 14.81 7.28 -8.66
N PRO A 63 16.04 7.55 -9.13
CA PRO A 63 17.26 6.96 -8.58
C PRO A 63 17.56 7.34 -7.13
N GLN A 64 16.98 8.42 -6.61
CA GLN A 64 17.15 8.89 -5.23
C GLN A 64 16.30 8.12 -4.20
N TRP A 65 15.32 7.33 -4.66
CA TRP A 65 14.42 6.58 -3.78
C TRP A 65 14.80 5.10 -3.69
N ARG A 66 14.54 4.50 -2.53
CA ARG A 66 14.56 3.05 -2.30
C ARG A 66 13.22 2.64 -1.73
N TYR A 67 12.85 1.39 -1.95
CA TYR A 67 11.62 0.83 -1.41
C TYR A 67 11.82 -0.55 -0.80
N GLN A 68 10.81 -0.95 -0.03
CA GLN A 68 10.67 -2.28 0.49
C GLN A 68 9.19 -2.69 0.50
N LEU A 69 8.95 -3.94 0.13
CA LEU A 69 7.63 -4.54 0.27
C LEU A 69 7.39 -4.88 1.73
N ILE A 70 6.20 -4.56 2.20
CA ILE A 70 5.80 -4.75 3.59
C ILE A 70 4.38 -5.26 3.67
N GLU A 71 4.07 -5.90 4.78
CA GLU A 71 2.71 -6.11 5.22
C GLU A 71 2.43 -5.23 6.42
N ARG A 72 1.36 -4.43 6.36
CA ARG A 72 0.97 -3.60 7.50
C ARG A 72 -0.25 -4.19 8.16
N ARG A 73 -0.20 -4.27 9.49
CA ARG A 73 -1.38 -4.63 10.27
C ARG A 73 -2.32 -3.43 10.33
N LEU A 74 -3.52 -3.59 9.79
CA LEU A 74 -4.56 -2.58 9.90
C LEU A 74 -5.25 -2.67 11.26
N GLY A 75 -5.68 -1.51 11.76
CA GLY A 75 -6.48 -1.44 12.98
C GLY A 75 -7.94 -1.84 12.73
N VAL A 76 -8.68 -2.00 13.83
CA VAL A 76 -10.12 -2.33 13.78
C VAL A 76 -10.91 -1.27 13.01
N PHE A 77 -10.59 0.02 13.18
CA PHE A 77 -11.23 1.12 12.45
C PHE A 77 -10.98 1.04 10.94
N ASP A 78 -9.75 0.77 10.53
CA ASP A 78 -9.37 0.60 9.12
C ASP A 78 -10.13 -0.58 8.49
N ALA A 79 -10.25 -1.69 9.21
CA ALA A 79 -11.02 -2.86 8.78
C ALA A 79 -12.52 -2.55 8.65
N LEU A 80 -13.09 -1.78 9.60
CA LEU A 80 -14.49 -1.32 9.56
C LEU A 80 -14.75 -0.44 8.33
N VAL A 81 -13.86 0.52 8.05
CA VAL A 81 -13.91 1.35 6.84
C VAL A 81 -13.82 0.46 5.59
N GLY A 82 -12.93 -0.52 5.59
CA GLY A 82 -12.80 -1.54 4.53
C GLY A 82 -14.11 -2.26 4.24
N ARG A 83 -14.85 -2.66 5.28
CA ARG A 83 -16.14 -3.33 5.11
C ARG A 83 -17.24 -2.39 4.64
N VAL A 84 -17.40 -1.23 5.27
CA VAL A 84 -18.51 -0.31 5.01
C VAL A 84 -18.40 0.31 3.62
N PHE A 85 -17.20 0.75 3.24
CA PHE A 85 -16.99 1.50 2.00
C PHE A 85 -16.47 0.65 0.85
N TYR A 86 -15.63 -0.34 1.14
CA TYR A 86 -14.92 -1.12 0.12
C TYR A 86 -15.35 -2.59 0.02
N GLY A 87 -16.33 -3.00 0.82
CA GLY A 87 -16.98 -4.31 0.71
C GLY A 87 -16.14 -5.48 1.21
N TRP A 88 -15.17 -5.24 2.11
CA TRP A 88 -14.35 -6.30 2.68
C TRP A 88 -15.20 -7.41 3.31
N THR A 89 -14.85 -8.65 2.96
CA THR A 89 -15.48 -9.84 3.53
C THR A 89 -14.73 -10.24 4.80
N PHE A 90 -15.32 -9.95 5.96
CA PHE A 90 -14.78 -10.38 7.24
C PHE A 90 -14.87 -11.91 7.36
N PRO A 91 -13.87 -12.56 7.98
CA PRO A 91 -13.97 -13.99 8.29
C PRO A 91 -15.20 -14.25 9.18
N LYS A 92 -15.87 -15.38 8.96
CA LYS A 92 -17.13 -15.73 9.65
C LYS A 92 -17.00 -15.93 11.16
N ALA A 93 -15.78 -16.08 11.67
CA ALA A 93 -15.51 -16.18 13.11
C ALA A 93 -15.56 -14.79 13.75
N GLY A 94 -16.49 -14.58 14.68
CA GLY A 94 -16.82 -13.30 15.32
C GLY A 94 -15.76 -12.74 16.28
N GLY A 95 -14.54 -12.49 15.78
CA GLY A 95 -13.45 -11.86 16.51
C GLY A 95 -13.00 -10.53 15.88
N PHE A 96 -12.16 -9.80 16.60
CA PHE A 96 -11.50 -8.60 16.09
C PHE A 96 -10.61 -8.97 14.89
N TRP A 97 -11.01 -8.56 13.69
CA TRP A 97 -10.25 -8.81 12.47
C TRP A 97 -9.25 -7.67 12.22
N ASN A 98 -7.96 -7.97 12.40
CA ASN A 98 -6.84 -7.06 12.15
C ASN A 98 -5.95 -7.65 11.04
N PRO A 99 -6.36 -7.52 9.76
CA PRO A 99 -5.64 -8.14 8.65
C PRO A 99 -4.27 -7.49 8.45
N TYR A 100 -3.34 -8.30 7.96
CA TYR A 100 -2.14 -7.81 7.31
C TYR A 100 -2.49 -7.49 5.87
N VAL A 101 -2.19 -6.27 5.42
CA VAL A 101 -2.38 -5.86 4.03
C VAL A 101 -1.05 -5.64 3.34
N PRO A 102 -0.92 -6.09 2.09
CA PRO A 102 0.27 -5.84 1.30
C PRO A 102 0.43 -4.34 1.03
N GLY A 103 1.66 -3.89 0.99
CA GLY A 103 1.99 -2.54 0.57
C GLY A 103 3.49 -2.37 0.40
N LEU A 104 3.86 -1.11 0.26
CA LEU A 104 5.22 -0.70 0.02
C LEU A 104 5.53 0.51 0.90
N ILE A 105 6.75 0.52 1.42
CA ILE A 105 7.37 1.67 2.05
C ILE A 105 8.49 2.19 1.15
N ALA A 106 8.52 3.50 0.92
CA ALA A 106 9.55 4.19 0.15
C ALA A 106 10.21 5.27 1.00
N TRP A 107 11.53 5.37 0.91
CA TRP A 107 12.35 6.37 1.59
C TRP A 107 13.54 6.74 0.70
N ARG A 108 14.22 7.84 1.01
CA ARG A 108 15.38 8.28 0.23
C ARG A 108 16.57 7.37 0.50
N LYS A 109 17.38 7.09 -0.52
CA LYS A 109 18.59 6.25 -0.39
C LYS A 109 19.61 6.82 0.60
N SER A 110 19.62 8.14 0.77
CA SER A 110 20.46 8.85 1.75
C SER A 110 20.02 8.65 3.20
N ASP A 111 18.75 8.29 3.42
CA ASP A 111 18.15 8.25 4.74
C ASP A 111 18.24 6.83 5.32
N ASN A 112 18.26 6.74 6.65
CA ASN A 112 18.19 5.45 7.32
C ASN A 112 16.88 4.73 7.01
N MET A 113 16.95 3.40 6.97
CA MET A 113 15.76 2.58 6.77
C MET A 113 14.73 2.88 7.86
N PRO A 114 13.46 3.14 7.51
CA PRO A 114 12.42 3.40 8.51
C PRO A 114 12.20 2.18 9.40
N ASP A 115 11.98 2.43 10.69
CA ASP A 115 11.65 1.38 11.66
C ASP A 115 10.23 0.84 11.40
N LEU A 116 10.15 -0.40 10.91
CA LEU A 116 8.90 -1.06 10.57
C LEU A 116 7.98 -1.26 11.79
N ASN A 117 8.54 -1.37 13.01
CA ASN A 117 7.74 -1.56 14.22
C ASN A 117 6.91 -0.31 14.53
N LYS A 118 7.48 0.89 14.32
CA LYS A 118 6.78 2.16 14.56
C LYS A 118 5.55 2.34 13.67
N ILE A 119 5.55 1.73 12.48
CA ILE A 119 4.46 1.82 11.51
C ILE A 119 3.57 0.57 11.49
N LYS A 120 3.78 -0.37 12.43
CA LYS A 120 3.07 -1.67 12.53
C LYS A 120 3.17 -2.49 11.24
N ALA A 121 4.33 -2.46 10.61
CA ALA A 121 4.64 -3.19 9.39
C ALA A 121 5.65 -4.31 9.65
N ARG A 122 5.66 -5.32 8.78
CA ARG A 122 6.65 -6.40 8.75
C ARG A 122 7.07 -6.68 7.32
N CYS A 123 8.24 -7.29 7.13
CA CYS A 123 8.57 -7.89 5.84
C CYS A 123 7.59 -9.02 5.53
N PRO A 124 7.10 -9.13 4.29
CA PRO A 124 6.29 -10.27 3.89
C PRO A 124 7.11 -11.55 3.95
N ALA A 125 6.43 -12.69 4.13
CA ALA A 125 7.07 -13.99 3.98
C ALA A 125 7.50 -14.15 2.51
N ILE A 126 8.70 -14.71 2.30
CA ILE A 126 9.44 -14.73 1.01
C ILE A 126 8.57 -15.23 -0.16
N ASN A 127 7.62 -16.12 0.08
CA ASN A 127 6.83 -16.78 -0.97
C ASN A 127 5.65 -15.97 -1.54
N GLU A 128 5.22 -14.86 -0.91
CA GLU A 128 3.97 -14.18 -1.32
C GLU A 128 4.16 -13.09 -2.39
N PHE A 129 5.40 -12.64 -2.63
CA PHE A 129 5.68 -11.49 -3.51
C PHE A 129 6.71 -11.77 -4.61
N ASP A 130 7.22 -13.00 -4.72
CA ASP A 130 8.16 -13.35 -5.79
C ASP A 130 7.52 -13.25 -7.19
N SER A 131 6.19 -13.30 -7.28
CA SER A 131 5.45 -13.00 -8.51
C SER A 131 5.46 -11.52 -8.92
N LEU A 132 5.92 -10.60 -8.05
CA LEU A 132 6.02 -9.18 -8.34
C LEU A 132 7.38 -8.72 -8.84
N LYS A 133 8.41 -9.57 -8.71
CA LYS A 133 9.79 -9.28 -9.14
C LYS A 133 10.08 -9.70 -10.59
N GLY A 134 9.09 -10.29 -11.27
CA GLY A 134 9.17 -10.72 -12.68
C GLY A 134 9.10 -9.57 -13.65
#